data_AF-A0A8T6SJI2-F1
#
_entry.id   AF-A0A8T6SJI2-F1
#
_cell.length_a   1.000
_cell.length_b   1.000
_cell.length_c   1.000
_cell.angle_alpha   90.00
_cell.angle_beta   90.00
_cell.angle_gamma   90.00
#
_symmetry.space_group_name_H-M   'P 1'
#
loop_
_entity.id
_entity.type
_entity.pdbx_description
1 polymer ?
#
loop_
_entity_poly.entity_id
_entity_poly.type
_entity_poly.pdbx_seq_one_letter_code
_entity_poly.pdbx_strand_id
1 'polypeptide(L)'
;MEEELRRRQISFETKEVPTSNILQKIESTDRIAIKEADCVINLEQNPKKALILTRAIRDVNQSCALIFRFFLDSIANILEDAPFNAKVISSSKNTLQILRKKKILP
;
A
#
# COMPACT_ATOMS: atom_id res chain seq x y z
N MET A 1 -10.78 20.34 22.21
CA MET A 1 -10.96 19.76 20.86
C MET A 1 -9.86 18.76 20.50
N GLU A 2 -8.60 18.98 20.92
CA GLU A 2 -7.48 18.02 20.71
C GLU A 2 -7.55 16.75 21.60
N GLU A 3 -8.30 16.79 22.70
CA GLU A 3 -8.45 15.67 23.63
C GLU A 3 -9.39 14.56 23.15
N GLU A 4 -10.26 14.86 22.19
CA GLU A 4 -11.29 13.94 21.70
C GLU A 4 -10.73 12.94 20.66
N LEU A 5 -9.60 13.29 20.03
CA LEU A 5 -8.86 12.42 19.10
C LEU A 5 -8.04 11.33 19.80
N ARG A 6 -7.78 11.44 21.11
CA ARG A 6 -7.02 10.42 21.88
C ARG A 6 -7.86 9.22 22.32
N ARG A 7 -9.20 9.27 22.20
CA ARG A 7 -10.11 8.22 22.72
C ARG A 7 -10.46 7.10 21.75
N ARG A 8 -9.97 7.13 20.51
CA ARG A 8 -10.10 5.99 19.59
C ARG A 8 -8.82 5.17 19.65
N GLN A 9 -8.66 4.36 20.70
CA GLN A 9 -7.79 3.18 20.63
C GLN A 9 -8.43 2.25 19.61
N ILE A 10 -8.14 2.48 18.33
CA ILE A 10 -8.45 1.53 17.26
C ILE A 10 -7.44 0.41 17.43
N SER A 11 -7.88 -0.73 17.96
CA SER A 11 -7.10 -1.96 17.92
C SER A 11 -7.02 -2.41 16.47
N PHE A 12 -5.83 -2.34 15.87
CA PHE A 12 -5.58 -2.89 14.54
C PHE A 12 -5.04 -4.30 14.71
N GLU A 13 -5.72 -5.29 14.14
CA GLU A 13 -5.15 -6.62 13.97
C GLU A 13 -4.32 -6.61 12.69
N THR A 14 -2.99 -6.65 12.83
CA THR A 14 -2.07 -6.63 11.70
C THR A 14 -1.54 -8.03 11.43
N LYS A 15 -1.78 -8.55 10.23
CA LYS A 15 -1.18 -9.79 9.76
C LYS A 15 -0.14 -9.48 8.68
N GLU A 16 1.14 -9.76 8.97
CA GLU A 16 2.18 -9.70 7.96
C GLU A 16 2.11 -10.91 7.04
N VAL A 17 2.10 -10.68 5.73
CA VAL A 17 2.11 -11.74 4.71
C VAL A 17 3.43 -11.64 3.92
N PRO A 18 4.36 -12.61 4.07
CA PRO A 18 5.64 -12.60 3.36
C PRO A 18 5.46 -12.73 1.84
N THR A 19 6.16 -11.90 1.07
CA THR A 19 6.06 -11.84 -0.41
C THR A 19 6.88 -12.90 -1.17
N SER A 20 7.45 -13.90 -0.49
CA SER A 20 8.22 -14.97 -1.12
C SER A 20 7.30 -15.96 -1.85
N ASN A 21 7.31 -15.92 -3.20
CA ASN A 21 6.44 -16.62 -4.16
C ASN A 21 4.98 -16.11 -4.28
N ILE A 22 4.86 -14.93 -4.90
CA ILE A 22 3.63 -14.16 -5.15
C ILE A 22 2.46 -14.97 -5.74
N LEU A 23 2.74 -15.95 -6.59
CA LEU A 23 1.69 -16.75 -7.25
C LEU A 23 1.30 -18.02 -6.48
N GLN A 24 2.19 -18.57 -5.66
CA GLN A 24 1.92 -19.79 -4.91
C GLN A 24 1.27 -19.52 -3.56
N LYS A 25 1.45 -18.32 -2.98
CA LYS A 25 1.19 -18.08 -1.55
C LYS A 25 -0.04 -17.27 -1.18
N ILE A 26 -0.95 -17.00 -2.11
CA ILE A 26 -2.34 -16.71 -1.70
C ILE A 26 -3.03 -18.05 -1.42
N GLU A 27 -2.39 -18.85 -0.57
CA GLU A 27 -2.90 -20.08 0.03
C GLU A 27 -4.03 -19.68 0.98
N SER A 28 -5.01 -20.57 1.14
CA SER A 28 -6.35 -20.30 1.68
C SER A 28 -6.41 -19.40 2.93
N THR A 29 -5.44 -19.49 3.84
CA THR A 29 -5.41 -18.70 5.09
C THR A 29 -5.08 -17.21 4.85
N ASP A 30 -4.29 -16.88 3.83
CA ASP A 30 -4.00 -15.48 3.48
C ASP A 30 -5.09 -14.89 2.60
N ARG A 31 -5.80 -15.72 1.83
CA ARG A 31 -7.04 -15.29 1.15
C ARG A 31 -8.09 -14.82 2.13
N ILE A 32 -8.28 -15.56 3.23
CA ILE A 32 -9.28 -15.20 4.25
C ILE A 32 -8.92 -13.84 4.87
N ALA A 33 -7.65 -13.65 5.26
CA ALA A 33 -7.19 -12.39 5.82
C ALA A 33 -7.36 -11.20 4.84
N ILE A 34 -7.03 -11.39 3.56
CA ILE A 34 -7.18 -10.32 2.54
C ILE A 34 -8.67 -10.05 2.25
N LYS A 35 -9.52 -11.07 2.24
CA LYS A 35 -10.96 -10.95 1.96
C LYS A 35 -11.66 -10.08 2.99
N GLU A 36 -11.23 -10.15 4.25
CA GLU A 36 -11.84 -9.41 5.36
C GLU A 36 -11.07 -8.13 5.72
N ALA A 37 -9.91 -7.89 5.10
CA ALA A 37 -9.11 -6.71 5.38
C ALA A 37 -9.82 -5.42 4.93
N ASP A 38 -9.92 -4.45 5.85
CA ASP A 38 -10.33 -3.08 5.53
C ASP A 38 -9.25 -2.34 4.72
N CYS A 39 -7.98 -2.68 4.94
CA CYS A 39 -6.85 -2.05 4.30
C CYS A 39 -5.68 -3.01 4.08
N VAL A 40 -5.03 -2.91 2.93
CA VAL A 40 -3.78 -3.61 2.62
C VAL A 40 -2.70 -2.59 2.31
N ILE A 41 -1.58 -2.68 3.04
CA ILE A 41 -0.39 -1.88 2.82
C ILE A 41 0.63 -2.75 2.08
N ASN A 42 0.96 -2.37 0.85
CA ASN A 42 1.95 -3.06 0.04
C ASN A 42 3.26 -2.26 -0.03
N LEU A 43 4.32 -2.85 0.53
CA LEU A 43 5.66 -2.27 0.60
C LEU A 43 6.63 -2.82 -0.47
N GLU A 44 6.16 -3.68 -1.37
CA GLU A 44 6.95 -4.22 -2.48
C GLU A 44 7.46 -3.09 -3.38
N GLN A 45 8.77 -3.06 -3.59
CA GLN A 45 9.45 -1.99 -4.33
C GLN A 45 9.60 -2.35 -5.82
N ASN A 46 9.50 -3.63 -6.18
CA ASN A 46 9.55 -4.06 -7.57
C ASN A 46 8.18 -3.77 -8.24
N PRO A 47 8.13 -2.90 -9.27
CA PRO A 47 6.88 -2.51 -9.92
C PRO A 47 6.04 -3.69 -10.43
N LYS A 48 6.71 -4.66 -11.06
CA LYS A 48 6.04 -5.83 -11.65
C LYS A 48 5.38 -6.67 -10.55
N LYS A 49 6.10 -6.93 -9.47
CA LYS A 49 5.59 -7.70 -8.33
C LYS A 49 4.43 -6.99 -7.65
N ALA A 50 4.56 -5.69 -7.43
CA ALA A 50 3.51 -4.87 -6.83
C ALA A 50 2.23 -4.93 -7.65
N LEU A 51 2.29 -4.70 -8.96
CA LEU A 51 1.10 -4.74 -9.84
C LEU A 51 0.41 -6.10 -9.85
N ILE A 52 1.18 -7.20 -9.89
CA ILE A 52 0.62 -8.56 -9.82
C ILE A 52 -0.09 -8.77 -8.48
N LEU A 53 0.53 -8.35 -7.37
CA LEU A 53 -0.08 -8.42 -6.04
C LEU A 53 -1.36 -7.57 -5.96
N THR A 54 -1.33 -6.33 -6.45
CA THR A 54 -2.49 -5.44 -6.49
C THR A 54 -3.66 -6.10 -7.20
N ARG A 55 -3.40 -6.69 -8.38
CA ARG A 55 -4.42 -7.38 -9.15
C ARG A 55 -5.01 -8.55 -8.37
N ALA A 56 -4.15 -9.39 -7.80
CA ALA A 56 -4.60 -10.55 -7.04
C ALA A 56 -5.39 -10.17 -5.77
N ILE A 57 -5.00 -9.10 -5.09
CA ILE A 57 -5.77 -8.54 -3.97
C ILE A 57 -7.14 -8.06 -4.45
N ARG A 58 -7.22 -7.31 -5.55
CA ARG A 58 -8.48 -6.83 -6.11
C ARG A 58 -9.39 -7.95 -6.61
N ASP A 59 -8.83 -9.05 -7.09
CA ASP A 59 -9.60 -10.24 -7.48
C ASP A 59 -10.26 -10.92 -6.25
N VAL A 60 -9.71 -10.73 -5.04
CA VAL A 60 -10.24 -11.29 -3.78
C VAL A 60 -11.10 -10.29 -3.00
N ASN A 61 -10.69 -9.03 -2.94
CA ASN A 61 -11.31 -7.95 -2.17
C ASN A 61 -11.27 -6.63 -2.95
N GLN A 62 -12.39 -6.32 -3.62
CA GLN A 62 -12.52 -5.10 -4.43
C GLN A 62 -12.71 -3.83 -3.58
N SER A 63 -13.16 -3.95 -2.33
CA SER A 63 -13.52 -2.80 -1.49
C SER A 63 -12.42 -2.35 -0.51
N CYS A 64 -11.41 -3.19 -0.24
CA CYS A 64 -10.34 -2.80 0.68
C CYS A 64 -9.58 -1.54 0.23
N ALA A 65 -9.15 -0.72 1.18
CA ALA A 65 -8.26 0.39 0.92
C ALA A 65 -6.85 -0.16 0.58
N LEU A 66 -6.29 0.27 -0.54
CA LEU A 66 -4.94 -0.12 -0.92
C LEU A 66 -3.98 1.03 -0.70
N ILE A 67 -2.90 0.81 0.03
CA ILE A 67 -1.84 1.79 0.25
C ILE A 67 -0.52 1.23 -0.25
N PHE A 68 0.18 2.00 -1.06
CA PHE A 68 1.48 1.62 -1.60
C PHE A 68 2.55 2.64 -1.24
N ARG A 69 3.80 2.18 -1.17
CA ARG A 69 4.96 3.07 -1.17
C ARG A 69 5.81 2.81 -2.41
N PHE A 70 5.78 3.75 -3.35
CA PHE A 70 6.55 3.68 -4.59
C PHE A 70 7.52 4.85 -4.72
N PHE A 71 8.63 4.60 -5.43
CA PHE A 71 9.60 5.65 -5.78
C PHE A 71 9.34 6.20 -7.19
N LEU A 72 8.95 5.34 -8.13
CA LEU A 72 8.69 5.72 -9.51
C LEU A 72 7.28 6.27 -9.67
N ASP A 73 7.18 7.56 -10.01
CA ASP A 73 5.90 8.26 -10.17
C ASP A 73 5.04 7.69 -11.31
N SER A 74 5.65 7.16 -12.38
CA SER A 74 4.90 6.53 -13.48
C SER A 74 4.11 5.31 -13.01
N ILE A 75 4.67 4.51 -12.11
CA ILE A 75 4.01 3.34 -11.52
C ILE A 75 3.00 3.78 -10.46
N ALA A 76 3.31 4.84 -9.70
CA ALA A 76 2.37 5.42 -8.76
C ALA A 76 1.07 5.82 -9.45
N ASN A 77 1.15 6.54 -10.58
CA ASN A 77 -0.02 6.95 -11.34
C ASN A 77 -0.86 5.74 -11.80
N ILE A 78 -0.23 4.67 -12.30
CA ILE A 78 -0.94 3.44 -12.71
C ILE A 78 -1.68 2.80 -11.52
N LEU A 79 -1.10 2.82 -10.32
CA LEU A 79 -1.72 2.27 -9.11
C LEU A 79 -2.84 3.16 -8.57
N GLU A 80 -2.74 4.48 -8.74
CA GLU A 80 -3.76 5.45 -8.33
C GLU A 80 -4.98 5.44 -9.25
N ASP A 81 -4.78 5.19 -10.54
CA ASP A 81 -5.84 5.13 -11.53
C ASP A 81 -6.69 3.85 -11.45
N ALA A 82 -7.85 3.89 -12.12
CA ALA A 82 -8.67 2.71 -12.32
C ALA A 82 -7.88 1.62 -13.10
N PRO A 83 -8.04 0.33 -12.74
CA PRO A 83 -9.03 -0.22 -11.80
C PRO A 83 -8.54 -0.32 -10.35
N PHE A 84 -7.30 0.06 -10.05
CA PHE A 84 -6.68 -0.24 -8.76
C PHE A 84 -7.11 0.74 -7.66
N ASN A 85 -7.27 2.03 -8.00
CA ASN A 85 -7.71 3.09 -7.08
C ASN A 85 -6.94 3.07 -5.75
N ALA A 86 -5.63 2.82 -5.80
CA ALA A 86 -4.80 2.75 -4.62
C ALA A 86 -4.30 4.13 -4.21
N LYS A 87 -3.99 4.31 -2.94
CA LYS A 87 -3.33 5.52 -2.44
C LYS A 87 -1.82 5.29 -2.44
N VAL A 88 -1.06 6.08 -3.19
CA VAL A 88 0.39 5.89 -3.28
C VAL A 88 1.13 6.97 -2.50
N ILE A 89 1.99 6.53 -1.59
CA ILE A 89 2.96 7.37 -0.91
C ILE A 89 4.21 7.42 -1.80
N SER A 90 4.34 8.49 -2.58
CA SER A 90 5.52 8.72 -3.42
C SER A 90 6.73 9.11 -2.54
N SER A 91 7.63 8.14 -2.36
CA SER A 91 8.86 8.30 -1.60
C SER A 91 9.85 9.26 -2.28
N SER A 92 9.85 9.33 -3.61
CA SER A 92 10.69 10.27 -4.38
C SER A 92 10.24 11.71 -4.18
N LYS A 93 8.93 12.01 -4.31
CA LYS A 93 8.37 13.33 -4.02
C LYS A 93 8.70 13.78 -2.59
N ASN A 94 8.52 12.90 -1.61
CA ASN A 94 8.85 13.20 -0.22
C ASN A 94 10.36 13.45 -0.03
N THR A 95 11.21 12.64 -0.65
CA THR A 95 12.67 12.82 -0.60
C THR A 95 13.08 14.16 -1.20
N LEU A 96 12.56 14.52 -2.38
CA LEU A 96 12.85 15.80 -3.03
C LEU A 96 12.38 16.99 -2.18
N GLN A 97 11.21 16.90 -1.55
CA GLN A 97 10.74 17.93 -0.63
C GLN A 97 11.68 18.10 0.57
N ILE A 98 12.17 17.00 1.15
CA ILE A 98 13.13 17.05 2.26
C ILE A 98 14.44 17.68 1.80
N LEU A 99 14.95 17.31 0.64
CA LEU A 99 16.21 17.86 0.09
C LEU A 99 16.12 19.36 -0.21
N ARG A 100 14.98 19.83 -0.74
CA ARG A 100 14.69 21.26 -0.92
C ARG A 100 14.62 22.00 0.41
N LYS A 101 13.92 21.45 1.40
CA LYS A 101 13.85 22.02 2.76
C LYS A 101 15.23 22.14 3.41
N LYS A 102 16.11 21.17 3.14
CA LYS A 102 17.51 21.16 3.60
C LYS A 102 18.45 22.02 2.74
N LYS A 103 17.96 22.68 1.68
CA LYS A 103 18.74 23.47 0.72
C LYS A 103 19.89 22.69 0.06
N ILE A 104 19.75 21.36 -0.05
CA ILE A 104 20.68 20.50 -0.79
C ILE A 104 20.38 20.58 -2.30
N LEU A 105 19.09 20.67 -2.63
CA LEU A 105 18.60 20.91 -3.98
C LEU A 105 17.95 22.31 -4.04
N PRO A 106 17.99 22.98 -5.20
CA PRO A 106 17.32 24.26 -5.41
C PRO A 106 15.79 24.16 -5.26
#